data_AF-A0A520JFD0-F1
#
_entry.id   AF-A0A520JFD0-F1
#
_cell.length_a   1.000
_cell.length_b   1.000
_cell.length_c   1.000
_cell.angle_alpha   90.00
_cell.angle_beta   90.00
_cell.angle_gamma   90.00
#
_symmetry.space_group_name_H-M   'P 1'
#
loop_
_entity.id
_entity.type
_entity.pdbx_description
1 polymer ?
#
loop_
_entity_poly.entity_id
_entity_poly.type
_entity_poly.pdbx_seq_one_letter_code
_entity_poly.pdbx_strand_id
1 'polypeptide(L)'
;MKVAIIGAGITGLSCALRLQQDGCTVTLFDKGRGAGGRMATRRVETPGGTIAFDHGAQYLTMRDPDFVTAMQGWAAAGIVARWPAAGPDAWVGTPG
;
A
#
# COMPACT_ATOMS: atom_id res chain seq x y z
N MET A 1 1.48 24.68 7.89
CA MET A 1 2.79 24.50 7.22
C MET A 1 2.58 23.76 5.90
N LYS A 2 3.34 24.05 4.83
CA LYS A 2 3.26 23.30 3.56
C LYS A 2 4.46 22.35 3.44
N VAL A 3 4.21 21.08 3.12
CA VAL A 3 5.24 20.04 3.03
C VAL A 3 5.15 19.33 1.69
N ALA A 4 6.29 19.21 1.00
CA ALA A 4 6.42 18.39 -0.20
C ALA A 4 7.06 17.04 0.16
N ILE A 5 6.47 15.93 -0.31
CA ILE A 5 6.99 14.58 -0.14
C ILE A 5 7.31 14.01 -1.52
N ILE A 6 8.53 13.49 -1.69
CA ILE A 6 8.95 12.82 -2.92
C ILE A 6 8.86 11.30 -2.71
N GLY A 7 7.96 10.67 -3.45
CA GLY A 7 7.61 9.24 -3.38
C GLY A 7 6.23 9.01 -2.77
N ALA A 8 5.33 8.41 -3.54
CA ALA A 8 3.99 7.95 -3.17
C ALA A 8 3.95 6.42 -2.95
N GLY A 9 5.03 5.84 -2.44
CA GLY A 9 5.05 4.50 -1.86
C GLY A 9 4.54 4.51 -0.41
N ILE A 10 4.45 3.33 0.22
CA ILE A 10 3.91 3.20 1.59
C ILE A 10 4.56 4.16 2.59
N THR A 11 5.88 4.33 2.57
CA THR A 11 6.58 5.23 3.49
C THR A 11 6.16 6.70 3.30
N GLY A 12 6.06 7.16 2.05
CA GLY A 12 5.65 8.53 1.75
C GLY A 12 4.19 8.79 2.08
N LEU A 13 3.31 7.82 1.82
CA LEU A 13 1.89 7.90 2.17
C LEU A 13 1.67 7.86 3.69
N SER A 14 2.37 7.00 4.43
CA SER A 14 2.33 6.98 5.90
C SER A 14 2.81 8.31 6.50
N CYS A 15 3.90 8.87 5.97
CA CYS A 15 4.38 10.19 6.38
C CYS A 15 3.36 11.29 6.09
N ALA A 16 2.75 11.29 4.90
CA ALA A 16 1.72 12.24 4.52
C ALA A 16 0.51 12.20 5.47
N LEU A 17 0.02 11.01 5.78
CA LEU A 17 -1.11 10.83 6.70
C LEU A 17 -0.80 11.42 8.08
N ARG A 18 0.39 11.14 8.62
CA ARG A 18 0.78 11.68 9.93
C ARG A 18 0.88 13.21 9.91
N LEU A 19 1.54 13.78 8.90
CA LEU A 19 1.69 15.22 8.76
C LEU A 19 0.35 15.94 8.57
N GLN A 20 -0.60 15.32 7.85
CA GLN A 20 -1.95 15.86 7.70
C GLN A 20 -2.71 15.86 9.04
N GLN A 21 -2.58 14.81 9.85
CA GLN A 21 -3.16 14.76 11.20
C GLN A 21 -2.59 15.88 12.10
N ASP A 22 -1.32 16.23 11.90
CA ASP A 22 -0.66 17.34 12.59
C ASP A 22 -0.95 18.73 11.96
N GLY A 23 -1.93 18.82 11.03
CA GLY A 23 -2.41 20.07 10.44
C GLY A 23 -1.55 20.63 9.30
N CYS A 24 -0.64 19.82 8.73
CA CYS A 24 0.15 20.25 7.59
C CYS A 24 -0.60 20.06 6.26
N THR A 25 -0.39 20.98 5.32
CA THR A 25 -0.81 20.81 3.93
C THR A 25 0.27 20.05 3.19
N VAL A 26 -0.01 18.82 2.77
CA VAL A 26 0.96 17.93 2.12
C VAL A 26 0.71 17.86 0.62
N THR A 27 1.78 17.95 -0.18
CA THR A 27 1.77 17.63 -1.61
C THR A 27 2.73 16.48 -1.86
N LEU A 28 2.24 15.36 -2.42
CA LEU A 28 3.07 14.24 -2.84
C LEU A 28 3.45 14.37 -4.31
N PHE A 29 4.70 14.02 -4.62
CA PHE A 29 5.20 13.89 -5.98
C PHE A 29 5.75 12.48 -6.16
N ASP A 30 5.35 11.80 -7.23
CA ASP A 30 5.95 10.54 -7.62
C ASP A 30 6.23 10.58 -9.13
N LYS A 31 7.30 9.90 -9.56
CA LYS A 31 7.60 9.72 -10.99
C LYS A 31 6.69 8.65 -11.61
N GLY A 32 6.18 7.72 -10.81
CA GLY A 32 5.25 6.69 -11.21
C GLY A 32 3.93 7.26 -11.72
N ARG A 33 3.22 6.48 -12.53
CA ARG A 33 1.91 6.86 -13.06
C ARG A 33 0.77 6.79 -12.03
N GLY A 34 1.06 6.25 -10.85
CA GLY A 34 0.12 6.10 -9.75
C GLY A 34 0.87 5.80 -8.44
N ALA A 35 0.14 5.82 -7.34
CA ALA A 35 0.68 5.50 -6.02
C ALA A 35 1.00 4.00 -5.86
N GLY A 36 1.78 3.67 -4.84
CA GLY A 36 2.08 2.30 -4.42
C GLY A 36 3.56 1.93 -4.52
N GLY A 37 4.31 2.50 -5.48
CA GLY A 37 5.73 2.21 -5.65
C GLY A 37 6.01 0.71 -5.78
N ARG A 38 6.84 0.15 -4.89
CA ARG A 38 7.15 -1.30 -4.85
C ARG A 38 5.97 -2.20 -4.44
N MET A 39 4.85 -1.62 -4.00
CA MET A 39 3.61 -2.34 -3.69
C MET A 39 2.54 -2.16 -4.78
N ALA A 40 2.88 -1.58 -5.93
CA ALA A 40 1.91 -1.35 -6.99
C ALA A 40 1.58 -2.65 -7.74
N THR A 41 0.28 -2.90 -7.93
CA THR A 41 -0.24 -3.93 -8.82
C THR A 41 -0.07 -3.51 -10.28
N ARG A 42 0.54 -4.38 -11.08
CA ARG A 42 0.68 -4.18 -12.52
C ARG A 42 -0.51 -4.77 -13.25
N ARG A 43 -1.09 -4.00 -14.17
CA ARG A 43 -2.14 -4.46 -15.08
C ARG A 43 -1.59 -4.58 -16.50
N VAL A 44 -1.93 -5.68 -17.19
CA VAL A 44 -1.47 -5.96 -18.55
C VAL A 44 -2.63 -6.54 -19.35
N GLU A 45 -2.79 -6.06 -20.59
CA GLU A 45 -3.73 -6.63 -21.55
C GLU A 45 -3.16 -7.89 -22.18
N THR A 46 -3.98 -8.95 -22.23
CA THR A 46 -3.63 -10.22 -22.88
C THR A 46 -4.76 -10.65 -23.82
N PRO A 47 -4.54 -11.60 -24.74
CA PRO A 47 -5.63 -12.16 -25.54
C PRO A 47 -6.76 -12.79 -24.71
N GLY A 48 -6.48 -13.20 -23.46
CA GLY A 48 -7.47 -13.73 -22.51
C GLY A 48 -8.12 -12.66 -21.62
N GLY A 49 -7.88 -11.38 -21.87
CA GLY A 49 -8.36 -10.25 -21.07
C GLY A 49 -7.27 -9.57 -20.24
N THR A 50 -7.67 -8.58 -19.44
CA THR A 50 -6.77 -7.85 -18.55
C THR A 50 -6.40 -8.71 -17.35
N ILE A 51 -5.11 -8.88 -17.10
CA ILE A 51 -4.60 -9.51 -15.88
C ILE A 51 -3.99 -8.47 -14.95
N ALA A 52 -4.10 -8.71 -13.65
CA ALA A 52 -3.48 -7.90 -12.60
C ALA A 52 -2.56 -8.78 -11.75
N PHE A 53 -1.35 -8.31 -11.48
CA PHE A 53 -0.39 -9.04 -10.66
C PHE A 53 0.55 -8.09 -9.90
N ASP A 54 0.88 -8.47 -8.68
CA ASP A 54 1.93 -7.80 -7.92
C ASP A 54 3.27 -8.36 -8.35
N HIS A 55 4.21 -7.48 -8.71
CA HIS A 55 5.54 -7.86 -9.19
C HIS A 55 6.66 -7.37 -8.27
N GLY A 56 6.30 -6.53 -7.29
CA GLY A 56 7.17 -6.11 -6.20
C GLY A 56 6.85 -6.92 -4.95
N ALA A 57 6.40 -6.23 -3.90
CA ALA A 57 5.99 -6.88 -2.66
C ALA A 57 4.79 -7.82 -2.91
N GLN A 58 5.02 -9.13 -2.71
CA GLN A 58 3.98 -10.15 -2.88
C GLN A 58 3.07 -10.24 -1.64
N TYR A 59 3.67 -10.11 -0.47
CA TYR A 59 3.00 -10.13 0.82
C TYR A 59 3.83 -9.35 1.84
N LEU A 60 3.24 -9.12 3.00
CA LEU A 60 3.90 -8.51 4.14
C LEU A 60 3.59 -9.29 5.41
N THR A 61 4.48 -9.15 6.40
CA THR A 61 4.27 -9.66 7.75
C THR A 61 4.22 -8.47 8.70
N MET A 62 3.49 -8.61 9.79
CA MET A 62 3.28 -7.53 10.76
C MET A 62 4.04 -7.87 12.05
N ARG A 63 4.84 -6.94 12.55
CA ARG A 63 5.66 -7.14 13.77
C ARG A 63 5.57 -5.96 14.72
N ASP A 64 5.47 -4.77 14.15
CA ASP A 64 5.34 -3.52 14.88
C ASP A 64 3.87 -3.30 15.36
N PRO A 65 3.62 -2.96 16.64
CA PRO A 65 2.27 -2.80 17.17
C PRO A 65 1.42 -1.73 16.48
N ASP A 66 2.03 -0.59 16.09
CA ASP A 66 1.30 0.49 15.42
C ASP A 66 0.90 0.04 14.01
N PHE A 67 1.80 -0.67 13.33
CA PHE A 67 1.51 -1.25 12.02
C PHE A 67 0.46 -2.37 12.09
N VAL A 68 0.47 -3.21 13.13
CA VAL A 68 -0.59 -4.21 13.38
C VAL A 68 -1.95 -3.53 13.50
N THR A 69 -2.03 -2.43 14.26
CA THR A 69 -3.28 -1.69 14.44
C THR A 69 -3.80 -1.12 13.12
N ALA A 70 -2.92 -0.53 12.31
CA ALA A 70 -3.29 -0.03 10.98
C ALA A 70 -3.80 -1.16 10.06
N MET A 71 -3.10 -2.29 10.04
CA MET A 71 -3.47 -3.47 9.24
C MET A 71 -4.80 -4.09 9.67
N GLN A 72 -5.11 -4.12 10.96
CA GLN A 72 -6.41 -4.59 11.45
C GLN A 72 -7.54 -3.68 10.97
N GLY A 73 -7.34 -2.36 10.98
CA GLY A 73 -8.28 -1.40 10.40
C GLY A 73 -8.50 -1.64 8.91
N TRP A 74 -7.42 -1.86 8.15
CA TRP A 74 -7.51 -2.18 6.73
C TRP A 74 -8.17 -3.54 6.46
N ALA A 75 -7.95 -4.53 7.31
CA ALA A 75 -8.59 -5.84 7.20
C ALA A 75 -10.10 -5.74 7.43
N ALA A 76 -10.53 -4.99 8.45
CA ALA A 76 -11.94 -4.72 8.71
C ALA A 76 -12.60 -3.95 7.56
N ALA A 77 -11.85 -3.08 6.87
CA ALA A 77 -12.29 -2.37 5.67
C ALA A 77 -12.23 -3.21 4.38
N GLY A 78 -11.75 -4.46 4.45
CA GLY A 78 -11.63 -5.34 3.28
C GLY A 78 -10.54 -4.93 2.30
N ILE A 79 -9.53 -4.17 2.72
CA ILE A 79 -8.39 -3.68 1.89
C ILE A 79 -7.22 -4.69 1.90
N VAL A 80 -7.08 -5.46 2.98
CA VAL A 80 -6.05 -6.51 3.13
C VAL A 80 -6.67 -7.78 3.66
N ALA A 81 -6.08 -8.92 3.32
CA ALA A 81 -6.50 -10.24 3.77
C ALA A 81 -5.28 -11.11 4.11
N ARG A 82 -5.49 -12.17 4.90
CA ARG A 82 -4.46 -13.19 5.12
C ARG A 82 -4.22 -13.97 3.84
N TRP A 83 -2.97 -14.38 3.61
CA TRP A 83 -2.60 -15.23 2.49
C TRP A 83 -1.89 -16.51 2.96
N PRO A 84 -2.66 -17.55 3.35
CA PRO A 84 -2.10 -18.75 3.95
C PRO A 84 -1.10 -19.50 3.06
N ALA A 85 -1.24 -19.41 1.74
CA ALA A 85 -0.33 -20.06 0.80
C ALA A 85 1.09 -19.46 0.79
N ALA A 86 1.26 -18.20 1.22
CA ALA A 86 2.56 -17.56 1.36
C ALA A 86 3.19 -17.74 2.76
N GLY A 87 2.41 -18.19 3.74
CA GLY A 87 2.87 -18.47 5.09
C GLY A 87 1.84 -18.12 6.17
N PRO A 88 2.05 -18.55 7.42
CA PRO A 88 1.10 -18.33 8.51
C PRO A 88 0.91 -16.84 8.83
N ASP A 89 1.95 -16.03 8.71
CA ASP A 89 1.90 -14.60 9.07
C ASP A 89 1.76 -13.67 7.86
N ALA A 90 1.50 -14.23 6.68
CA ALA A 90 1.46 -13.49 5.43
C ALA A 90 0.11 -12.78 5.23
N TRP A 91 0.20 -11.50 4.84
CA TRP A 91 -0.93 -10.66 4.46
C TRP A 91 -0.70 -10.08 3.06
N VAL A 92 -1.79 -9.92 2.32
CA VAL A 92 -1.82 -9.41 0.95
C VAL A 92 -2.92 -8.36 0.80
N GLY A 93 -2.75 -7.42 -0.14
CA GLY A 93 -3.83 -6.53 -0.54
C GLY A 93 -4.96 -7.31 -1.22
N THR A 94 -6.19 -6.93 -0.97
CA THR A 94 -7.33 -7.46 -1.73
C THR A 94 -7.45 -6.68 -3.04
N PRO A 95 -7.69 -7.36 -4.19
CA PRO A 95 -8.05 -6.67 -5.41
C PRO A 95 -9.33 -5.83 -5.17
N GLY A 96 -9.29 -4.57 -5.57
CA GLY A 96 -10.47 -3.70 -5.67
C GLY A 96 -11.14 -3.79 -7.04
#